data_AF-A0A1E1WDQ5-F1
#
_entry.id   AF-A0A1E1WDQ5-F1
#
_cell.length_a   1.000
_cell.length_b   1.000
_cell.length_c   1.000
_cell.angle_alpha   90.00
_cell.angle_beta   90.00
_cell.angle_gamma   90.00
#
_symmetry.space_group_name_H-M   'P 1'
#
loop_
_entity.id
_entity.type
_entity.pdbx_description
1 polymer ?
#
loop_
_entity_poly.entity_id
_entity_poly.type
_entity_poly.pdbx_seq_one_letter_code
_entity_poly.pdbx_strand_id
1 'polypeptide(L)'
;MPPTVQTNEPDRDKRPQRTGERRSELVTRVKYCNTLPDIPFDLKFITYPFPSTRFIQYNPTSLEKSYRYEVLTEHDLGVHIDLINREIYQGDGNAQLDPADEKLLEDDVLTPQDSKRSRHHAKNVSWLRRSEYISTEQTRFQPQSMEKVEAKVGYNVKKIFSEETLYMDRESQIKAIEKTFEDNKKPIEKHYSKPGVTPVEIMPLYPDFDMWKYPCAQVIFDSDPAPADKNIAGQIEAMSQAMIRGVMDESGEQFVAYCLPTEETIQKRRRDIAEGRPYKNDDATSLKA
;
A
#
# COMPACT_ATOMS: atom_id res chain seq x y z
N MET A 1 40.92 -77.24 66.36
CA MET A 1 41.07 -78.55 67.04
C MET A 1 40.13 -79.55 66.39
N PRO A 2 40.57 -80.81 66.23
CA PRO A 2 39.92 -81.86 65.42
C PRO A 2 38.70 -82.46 66.17
N PRO A 3 38.09 -83.53 65.61
CA PRO A 3 38.36 -84.79 66.29
C PRO A 3 38.84 -85.89 65.34
N THR A 4 39.78 -86.64 65.90
CA THR A 4 40.48 -87.79 65.35
C THR A 4 39.66 -89.06 65.56
N VAL A 5 39.45 -89.78 64.45
CA VAL A 5 39.64 -91.24 64.21
C VAL A 5 39.29 -92.22 65.34
N GLN A 6 38.51 -93.25 65.00
CA GLN A 6 38.93 -94.66 65.10
C GLN A 6 37.87 -95.62 64.54
N THR A 7 38.27 -96.43 63.57
CA THR A 7 37.54 -97.64 63.16
C THR A 7 38.50 -98.82 63.35
N ASN A 8 38.14 -99.76 64.21
CA ASN A 8 38.80 -101.05 64.38
C ASN A 8 37.83 -102.15 63.91
N GLU A 9 38.22 -102.90 62.89
CA GLU A 9 37.64 -104.20 62.52
C GLU A 9 38.82 -105.15 62.29
N PRO A 10 38.85 -106.35 62.91
CA PRO A 10 39.99 -107.25 62.79
C PRO A 10 39.83 -108.26 61.65
N ASP A 11 40.82 -108.20 60.77
CA ASP A 11 41.59 -109.29 60.17
C ASP A 11 40.89 -110.49 59.49
N ARG A 12 41.15 -110.64 58.18
CA ARG A 12 41.28 -111.95 57.53
C ARG A 12 42.08 -111.86 56.20
N ASP A 13 43.33 -112.26 56.32
CA ASP A 13 44.15 -113.12 55.42
C ASP A 13 44.27 -112.82 53.90
N LYS A 14 45.47 -112.32 53.56
CA LYS A 14 46.52 -112.89 52.67
C LYS A 14 46.27 -113.18 51.17
N ARG A 15 47.29 -112.68 50.44
CA ARG A 15 48.02 -113.21 49.26
C ARG A 15 47.58 -112.79 47.86
N PRO A 16 48.55 -112.74 46.91
CA PRO A 16 48.56 -111.82 45.78
C PRO A 16 47.88 -112.40 44.55
N GLN A 17 47.40 -111.49 43.70
CA GLN A 17 46.97 -111.73 42.32
C GLN A 17 47.88 -112.72 41.59
N ARG A 18 47.28 -113.73 40.96
CA ARG A 18 47.84 -114.36 39.76
C ARG A 18 46.79 -114.62 38.68
N THR A 19 46.90 -113.78 37.65
CA THR A 19 46.93 -114.16 36.23
C THR A 19 45.81 -115.09 35.74
N GLY A 20 44.59 -114.56 35.72
CA GLY A 20 43.67 -114.89 34.63
C GLY A 20 43.66 -113.68 33.71
N GLU A 21 43.93 -113.88 32.42
CA GLU A 21 43.70 -112.89 31.36
C GLU A 21 42.36 -112.21 31.59
N ARG A 22 42.39 -110.97 32.06
CA ARG A 22 41.19 -110.16 32.16
C ARG A 22 41.43 -109.01 31.23
N ARG A 23 40.86 -109.14 30.03
CA ARG A 23 40.52 -108.03 29.15
C ARG A 23 39.82 -106.99 30.01
N SER A 24 40.55 -106.06 30.60
CA SER A 24 39.96 -104.95 31.33
C SER A 24 39.68 -103.90 30.27
N GLU A 25 38.52 -104.03 29.64
CA GLU A 25 37.86 -102.93 28.95
C GLU A 25 37.98 -101.68 29.83
N LEU A 26 38.37 -100.55 29.26
CA LEU A 26 38.53 -99.33 30.04
C LEU A 26 37.17 -99.03 30.71
N VAL A 27 37.07 -99.24 32.04
CA VAL A 27 35.84 -98.99 32.79
C VAL A 27 35.73 -97.48 32.98
N THR A 28 35.32 -96.80 31.91
CA THR A 28 34.94 -95.40 31.96
C THR A 28 33.44 -95.31 32.16
N ARG A 29 33.04 -94.64 33.24
CA ARG A 29 31.62 -94.30 33.45
C ARG A 29 31.20 -93.34 32.34
N VAL A 30 30.44 -93.84 31.36
CA VAL A 30 29.83 -93.01 30.33
C VAL A 30 28.84 -92.08 31.04
N LYS A 31 29.18 -90.79 31.08
CA LYS A 31 28.27 -89.74 31.56
C LYS A 31 27.85 -88.91 30.36
N TYR A 32 26.57 -88.99 30.03
CA TYR A 32 25.96 -88.06 29.10
C TYR A 32 25.74 -86.74 29.84
N CYS A 33 26.56 -85.73 29.51
CA CYS A 33 26.41 -84.38 30.06
C CYS A 33 25.90 -83.47 28.96
N ASN A 34 24.82 -82.74 29.23
CA ASN A 34 24.39 -81.62 28.41
C ASN A 34 24.75 -80.33 29.17
N THR A 35 26.01 -79.89 29.03
CA THR A 35 26.44 -78.62 29.62
C THR A 35 25.92 -77.49 28.76
N LEU A 36 25.02 -76.68 29.33
CA LEU A 36 24.53 -75.49 28.66
C LEU A 36 25.68 -74.53 28.36
N PRO A 37 25.66 -73.83 27.22
CA PRO A 37 26.65 -72.80 26.94
C PRO A 37 26.49 -71.64 27.92
N ASP A 38 27.60 -70.99 28.25
CA ASP A 38 27.60 -69.80 29.09
C ASP A 38 26.80 -68.68 28.45
N ILE A 39 26.16 -67.86 29.28
CA ILE A 39 25.28 -66.77 28.84
C ILE A 39 26.10 -65.85 27.91
N PRO A 40 25.65 -65.66 26.65
CA PRO A 40 26.55 -65.19 25.60
C PRO A 40 26.95 -63.72 25.74
N PHE A 41 26.15 -62.86 26.39
CA PHE A 41 26.49 -61.45 26.56
C PHE A 41 25.87 -60.85 27.82
N ASP A 42 26.64 -60.00 28.50
CA ASP A 42 26.15 -59.13 29.56
C ASP A 42 25.28 -57.99 29.00
N LEU A 43 24.39 -57.46 29.85
CA LEU A 43 23.52 -56.34 29.50
C LEU A 43 24.34 -55.12 29.04
N LYS A 44 23.98 -54.55 27.90
CA LYS A 44 24.63 -53.35 27.37
C LYS A 44 24.02 -52.11 28.01
N PHE A 45 24.79 -51.40 28.83
CA PHE A 45 24.37 -50.10 29.35
C PHE A 45 24.29 -49.09 28.20
N ILE A 46 23.16 -48.39 28.14
CA ILE A 46 22.94 -47.32 27.19
C ILE A 46 23.48 -46.03 27.81
N THR A 47 24.34 -45.32 27.09
CA THR A 47 24.88 -44.06 27.58
C THR A 47 23.79 -43.00 27.60
N TYR A 48 23.63 -42.31 28.73
CA TYR A 48 22.68 -41.20 28.84
C TYR A 48 23.09 -40.08 27.86
N PRO A 49 22.20 -39.65 26.95
CA PRO A 49 22.59 -38.82 25.81
C PRO A 49 22.79 -37.33 26.15
N PHE A 50 22.66 -36.94 27.43
CA PHE A 50 22.69 -35.53 27.81
C PHE A 50 23.80 -35.21 28.79
N PRO A 51 24.47 -34.06 28.64
CA PRO A 51 25.58 -33.67 29.51
C PRO A 51 25.07 -33.37 30.92
N SER A 52 25.87 -33.73 31.93
CA SER A 52 25.57 -33.45 33.35
C SER A 52 25.48 -31.95 33.66
N THR A 53 26.01 -31.09 32.79
CA THR A 53 25.99 -29.62 32.91
C THR A 53 24.72 -28.97 32.35
N ARG A 54 23.75 -29.75 31.84
CA ARG A 54 22.47 -29.24 31.31
C ARG A 54 21.78 -28.24 32.25
N PHE A 55 21.89 -28.45 33.56
CA PHE A 55 21.22 -27.63 34.58
C PHE A 55 22.05 -26.43 35.06
N ILE A 56 23.26 -26.24 34.52
CA ILE A 56 24.20 -25.19 34.92
C ILE A 56 24.23 -24.05 33.88
N GLN A 57 23.57 -24.23 32.73
CA GLN A 57 23.54 -23.20 31.70
C GLN A 57 22.50 -22.12 32.04
N TYR A 58 22.98 -20.95 32.47
CA TYR A 58 22.15 -19.76 32.63
C TYR A 58 21.61 -19.32 31.26
N ASN A 59 20.30 -19.38 31.10
CA ASN A 59 19.58 -18.86 29.94
C ASN A 59 18.62 -17.78 30.44
N PRO A 60 18.78 -16.50 30.04
CA PRO A 60 17.92 -15.43 30.51
C PRO A 60 16.49 -15.71 30.05
N THR A 61 15.62 -15.96 31.02
CA THR A 61 14.23 -16.31 30.75
C THR A 61 13.44 -15.07 30.31
N SER A 62 12.34 -15.28 29.56
CA SER A 62 11.42 -14.20 29.22
C SER A 62 10.87 -13.50 30.48
N LEU A 63 10.79 -14.23 31.60
CA LEU A 63 10.36 -13.71 32.88
C LEU A 63 11.30 -12.62 33.40
N GLU A 64 12.62 -12.87 33.37
CA GLU A 64 13.65 -11.89 33.75
C GLU A 64 13.61 -10.64 32.86
N LYS A 65 13.36 -10.80 31.56
CA LYS A 65 13.23 -9.66 30.63
C LYS A 65 11.95 -8.85 30.84
N SER A 66 10.86 -9.51 31.23
CA SER A 66 9.58 -8.88 31.50
C SER A 66 9.45 -8.32 32.92
N TYR A 67 10.44 -8.59 33.77
CA TYR A 67 10.41 -8.12 35.15
C TYR A 67 10.55 -6.60 35.18
N ARG A 68 9.51 -5.93 35.68
CA ARG A 68 9.52 -4.49 35.90
C ARG A 68 10.25 -4.23 37.21
N TYR A 69 11.50 -3.81 37.11
CA TYR A 69 12.26 -3.35 38.26
C TYR A 69 11.56 -2.14 38.88
N GLU A 70 11.30 -2.24 40.18
CA GLU A 70 10.86 -1.10 40.97
C GLU A 70 12.02 -0.12 41.10
N VAL A 71 11.76 1.15 40.86
CA VAL A 71 12.76 2.20 41.04
C VAL A 71 12.84 2.45 42.54
N LEU A 72 13.88 1.89 43.17
CA LEU A 72 14.15 2.11 44.59
C LEU A 72 14.71 3.52 44.77
N THR A 73 13.82 4.50 44.94
CA THR A 73 14.21 5.88 45.25
C THR A 73 14.31 6.10 46.75
N GLU A 74 15.06 7.13 47.14
CA GLU A 74 15.04 7.66 48.51
C GLU A 74 13.62 8.06 48.94
N HIS A 75 13.42 8.27 50.25
CA HIS A 75 12.13 8.68 50.84
C HIS A 75 11.56 9.95 50.19
N ASP A 76 12.43 10.84 49.71
CA ASP A 76 12.06 12.10 49.05
C ASP A 76 11.88 11.96 47.52
N LEU A 77 11.90 10.74 46.97
CA LEU A 77 11.83 10.44 45.54
C LEU A 77 12.87 11.20 44.68
N GLY A 78 13.97 11.64 45.30
CA GLY A 78 15.00 12.47 44.64
C GLY A 78 14.64 13.95 44.50
N VAL A 79 13.53 14.41 45.10
CA VAL A 79 13.09 15.80 45.07
C VAL A 79 13.37 16.45 46.43
N HIS A 80 14.47 17.20 46.53
CA HIS A 80 14.80 17.95 47.74
C HIS A 80 14.09 19.30 47.75
N ILE A 81 13.29 19.54 48.79
CA ILE A 81 12.56 20.80 48.98
C ILE A 81 13.41 21.74 49.83
N ASP A 82 13.99 22.76 49.21
CA ASP A 82 14.77 23.80 49.89
C ASP A 82 13.85 24.92 50.40
N LEU A 83 13.70 25.06 51.71
CA LEU A 83 12.87 26.12 52.31
C LEU A 83 13.67 27.40 52.64
N ILE A 84 14.98 27.40 52.39
CA ILE A 84 15.88 28.50 52.77
C ILE A 84 15.99 29.48 51.59
N ASN A 85 16.20 28.96 50.37
CA ASN A 85 16.37 29.79 49.18
C ASN A 85 15.05 29.95 48.41
N ARG A 86 14.30 31.01 48.73
CA ARG A 86 13.05 31.34 48.04
C ARG A 86 13.23 31.65 46.55
N GLU A 87 14.42 32.08 46.13
CA GLU A 87 14.73 32.48 44.75
C GLU A 87 14.62 31.32 43.76
N ILE A 88 14.91 30.08 44.19
CA ILE A 88 14.86 28.87 43.34
C ILE A 88 13.44 28.59 42.83
N TYR A 89 12.43 28.97 43.62
CA TYR A 89 11.01 28.73 43.33
C TYR A 89 10.30 29.97 42.76
N GLN A 90 10.99 31.10 42.63
CA GLN A 90 10.41 32.30 42.00
C GLN A 90 10.48 32.17 40.48
N GLY A 91 9.43 31.59 39.90
CA GLY A 91 9.22 31.63 38.45
C GLY A 91 8.82 33.02 37.96
N ASP A 92 9.21 33.36 36.73
CA ASP A 92 8.66 34.52 36.02
C ASP A 92 7.19 34.25 35.68
N GLY A 93 6.29 35.17 36.05
CA GLY A 93 4.84 35.00 35.86
C GLY A 93 4.39 34.89 34.41
N ASN A 94 5.27 35.19 33.46
CA ASN A 94 5.05 35.08 32.01
C ASN A 94 5.84 33.95 31.34
N ALA A 95 6.49 33.05 32.10
CA ALA A 95 7.20 31.94 31.51
C ALA A 95 6.24 31.01 30.76
N GLN A 96 6.53 30.75 29.47
CA GLN A 96 5.82 29.74 28.69
C GLN A 96 6.33 28.35 29.08
N LEU A 97 5.40 27.42 29.33
CA LEU A 97 5.73 26.03 29.65
C LEU A 97 6.33 25.34 28.41
N ASP A 98 7.33 24.49 28.60
CA ASP A 98 7.86 23.66 27.52
C ASP A 98 6.77 22.65 27.10
N PRO A 99 6.54 22.43 25.79
CA PRO A 99 5.62 21.40 25.32
C PRO A 99 5.87 20.00 25.91
N ALA A 100 7.12 19.66 26.26
CA ALA A 100 7.43 18.39 26.93
C ALA A 100 6.85 18.32 28.35
N ASP A 101 6.90 19.43 29.10
CA ASP A 101 6.34 19.53 30.45
C ASP A 101 4.81 19.61 30.40
N GLU A 102 4.26 20.33 29.43
CA GLU A 102 2.81 20.39 29.16
C GLU A 102 2.24 18.98 28.93
N LYS A 103 2.98 18.12 28.23
CA LYS A 103 2.58 16.73 27.99
C LYS A 103 2.51 15.89 29.26
N LEU A 104 3.36 16.16 30.23
CA LEU A 104 3.38 15.46 31.52
C LEU A 104 2.22 15.89 32.44
N LEU A 105 1.62 17.06 32.18
CA LEU A 105 0.45 17.57 32.90
C LEU A 105 -0.88 17.06 32.32
N GLU A 106 -0.87 16.40 31.17
CA GLU A 106 -2.08 15.80 30.61
C GLU A 106 -2.59 14.67 31.50
N ASP A 107 -3.90 14.66 31.81
CA ASP A 107 -4.53 13.52 32.46
C ASP A 107 -4.42 12.27 31.57
N ASP A 108 -4.06 11.14 32.17
CA ASP A 108 -4.09 9.84 31.48
C ASP A 108 -5.52 9.58 30.98
N VAL A 109 -5.74 9.74 29.68
CA VAL A 109 -7.03 9.48 29.05
C VAL A 109 -7.33 7.99 29.19
N LEU A 110 -8.09 7.65 30.25
CA LEU A 110 -8.52 6.29 30.62
C LEU A 110 -9.44 5.61 29.57
N THR A 111 -9.61 6.20 28.39
CA THR A 111 -10.38 5.63 27.26
C THR A 111 -9.49 5.23 26.08
N PRO A 112 -8.54 4.28 26.24
CA PRO A 112 -7.73 3.76 25.13
C PRO A 112 -8.55 3.00 24.08
N GLN A 113 -9.84 2.78 24.30
CA GLN A 113 -10.74 2.09 23.37
C GLN A 113 -11.18 2.97 22.20
N ASP A 114 -11.28 4.28 22.38
CA ASP A 114 -11.85 5.16 21.33
C ASP A 114 -10.80 5.59 20.29
N SER A 115 -9.50 5.61 20.66
CA SER A 115 -8.42 5.94 19.73
C SER A 115 -8.19 4.86 18.66
N LYS A 116 -8.45 3.59 18.99
CA LYS A 116 -8.42 2.48 18.00
C LYS A 116 -9.65 2.51 17.10
N ARG A 117 -10.80 2.89 17.65
CA ARG A 117 -12.08 2.97 16.92
C ARG A 117 -12.02 4.07 15.85
N SER A 118 -11.54 5.27 16.19
CA SER A 118 -11.42 6.40 15.25
C SER A 118 -10.51 6.12 14.05
N ARG A 119 -9.38 5.42 14.26
CA ARG A 119 -8.44 5.04 13.19
C ARG A 119 -9.05 4.14 12.11
N HIS A 120 -10.04 3.32 12.47
CA HIS A 120 -10.68 2.41 11.52
C HIS A 120 -11.91 3.04 10.83
N HIS A 121 -12.57 4.01 11.46
CA HIS A 121 -13.71 4.71 10.88
C HIS A 121 -13.33 5.68 9.75
N ALA A 122 -12.07 6.14 9.72
CA ALA A 122 -11.54 6.99 8.65
C ALA A 122 -10.97 6.21 7.45
N LYS A 123 -11.11 4.88 7.42
CA LYS A 123 -10.60 4.08 6.29
C LYS A 123 -11.51 4.28 5.08
N ASN A 124 -10.94 4.81 4.00
CA ASN A 124 -11.63 4.89 2.72
C ASN A 124 -11.72 3.50 2.10
N VAL A 125 -12.95 3.02 1.91
CA VAL A 125 -13.23 1.70 1.37
C VAL A 125 -14.00 1.85 0.07
N SER A 126 -13.58 1.17 -1.00
CA SER A 126 -14.13 1.36 -2.36
C SER A 126 -15.61 0.98 -2.50
N TRP A 127 -16.12 0.12 -1.62
CA TRP A 127 -17.50 -0.36 -1.64
C TRP A 127 -18.44 0.40 -0.70
N LEU A 128 -17.91 1.29 0.15
CA LEU A 128 -18.71 2.06 1.10
C LEU A 128 -18.73 3.54 0.71
N ARG A 129 -19.87 4.01 0.20
CA ARG A 129 -20.08 5.45 -0.07
C ARG A 129 -20.43 6.19 1.21
N ARG A 130 -20.05 7.48 1.27
CA ARG A 130 -20.49 8.37 2.36
C ARG A 130 -22.01 8.57 2.24
N SER A 131 -22.69 8.63 3.38
CA SER A 131 -24.10 8.99 3.44
C SER A 131 -24.30 10.42 2.93
N GLU A 132 -25.15 10.60 1.94
CA GLU A 132 -25.65 11.92 1.53
C GLU A 132 -26.92 12.23 2.34
N TYR A 133 -26.99 13.41 2.94
CA TYR A 133 -28.22 13.89 3.57
C TYR A 133 -29.17 14.43 2.50
N ILE A 134 -30.47 14.21 2.67
CA ILE A 134 -31.50 14.73 1.76
C ILE A 134 -31.49 16.26 1.86
N SER A 135 -30.97 16.94 0.84
CA SER A 135 -31.06 18.38 0.68
C SER A 135 -32.30 18.76 -0.14
N THR A 136 -32.71 20.02 -0.06
CA THR A 136 -33.83 20.57 -0.86
C THR A 136 -33.45 20.88 -2.32
N GLU A 137 -32.27 20.46 -2.77
CA GLU A 137 -31.84 20.65 -4.16
C GLU A 137 -32.65 19.74 -5.09
N GLN A 138 -33.31 20.37 -6.06
CA GLN A 138 -34.39 19.79 -6.87
C GLN A 138 -33.99 18.64 -7.82
N THR A 139 -32.72 18.23 -7.85
CA THR A 139 -32.18 17.47 -8.98
C THR A 139 -32.22 15.94 -8.81
N ARG A 140 -32.55 15.37 -7.64
CA ARG A 140 -32.50 13.90 -7.46
C ARG A 140 -33.81 13.20 -7.09
N PHE A 141 -34.82 13.87 -6.52
CA PHE A 141 -35.98 13.17 -5.97
C PHE A 141 -37.33 13.91 -6.07
N GLN A 142 -37.54 14.73 -7.11
CA GLN A 142 -38.92 15.14 -7.43
C GLN A 142 -39.51 14.23 -8.52
N PRO A 143 -40.63 13.52 -8.25
CA PRO A 143 -41.48 13.09 -9.34
C PRO A 143 -41.85 14.33 -10.15
N GLN A 144 -41.78 14.22 -11.47
CA GLN A 144 -42.24 15.22 -12.44
C GLN A 144 -43.77 15.39 -12.31
N SER A 145 -44.29 15.83 -11.17
CA SER A 145 -45.66 16.34 -11.11
C SER A 145 -45.63 17.77 -11.60
N MET A 146 -46.15 17.95 -12.81
CA MET A 146 -46.29 19.20 -13.57
C MET A 146 -47.15 20.28 -12.89
N GLU A 147 -47.41 20.20 -11.58
CA GLU A 147 -48.45 21.01 -10.93
C GLU A 147 -47.92 22.32 -10.30
N LYS A 148 -46.61 22.62 -10.40
CA LYS A 148 -46.03 23.84 -9.81
C LYS A 148 -44.99 24.57 -10.69
N VAL A 149 -45.14 24.51 -12.01
CA VAL A 149 -44.29 25.29 -12.94
C VAL A 149 -44.74 26.76 -13.03
N GLU A 150 -46.00 27.07 -12.74
CA GLU A 150 -46.59 28.39 -13.02
C GLU A 150 -46.02 29.54 -12.16
N ALA A 151 -45.58 29.26 -10.92
CA ALA A 151 -45.07 30.30 -10.03
C ALA A 151 -43.64 30.79 -10.35
N LYS A 152 -42.88 30.08 -11.21
CA LYS A 152 -41.49 30.45 -11.55
C LYS A 152 -41.37 31.15 -12.90
N VAL A 153 -42.38 31.03 -13.77
CA VAL A 153 -42.39 31.66 -15.10
C VAL A 153 -42.53 33.18 -14.99
N GLY A 154 -43.35 33.70 -14.08
CA GLY A 154 -43.62 35.15 -13.96
C GLY A 154 -42.42 36.03 -13.58
N TYR A 155 -41.46 35.51 -12.80
CA TYR A 155 -40.27 36.28 -12.42
C TYR A 155 -39.22 36.32 -13.54
N ASN A 156 -39.03 35.20 -14.24
CA ASN A 156 -38.10 35.14 -15.38
C ASN A 156 -38.64 35.91 -16.59
N VAL A 157 -39.94 35.84 -16.87
CA VAL A 157 -40.57 36.58 -17.99
C VAL A 157 -40.46 38.09 -17.78
N LYS A 158 -40.63 38.63 -16.56
CA LYS A 158 -40.40 40.06 -16.29
C LYS A 158 -38.96 40.50 -16.52
N LYS A 159 -37.98 39.65 -16.22
CA LYS A 159 -36.55 39.95 -16.43
C LYS A 159 -36.21 39.94 -17.92
N ILE A 160 -36.68 38.93 -18.65
CA ILE A 160 -36.52 38.80 -20.11
C ILE A 160 -37.21 39.97 -20.83
N PHE A 161 -38.45 40.31 -20.48
CA PHE A 161 -39.14 41.47 -21.06
C PHE A 161 -38.45 42.81 -20.73
N SER A 162 -37.82 42.94 -19.55
CA SER A 162 -37.06 44.14 -19.21
C SER A 162 -35.75 44.28 -19.98
N GLU A 163 -35.10 43.15 -20.32
CA GLU A 163 -33.88 43.14 -21.15
C GLU A 163 -34.21 43.35 -22.63
N GLU A 164 -35.32 42.80 -23.13
CA GLU A 164 -35.75 42.93 -24.52
C GLU A 164 -36.21 44.36 -24.86
N THR A 165 -36.81 45.06 -23.90
CA THR A 165 -37.17 46.49 -24.04
C THR A 165 -35.98 47.44 -23.90
N LEU A 166 -34.80 46.96 -23.47
CA LEU A 166 -33.61 47.78 -23.23
C LEU A 166 -32.90 48.22 -24.52
N TYR A 167 -33.20 47.58 -25.65
CA TYR A 167 -32.50 47.77 -26.94
C TYR A 167 -33.36 48.39 -28.03
N MET A 168 -34.47 49.06 -27.69
CA MET A 168 -35.37 49.64 -28.70
C MET A 168 -34.86 50.97 -29.29
N ASP A 169 -33.99 51.68 -28.57
CA ASP A 169 -33.46 52.98 -28.99
C ASP A 169 -31.97 52.91 -29.37
N ARG A 170 -31.57 53.66 -30.40
CA ARG A 170 -30.21 53.66 -30.94
C ARG A 170 -29.19 54.12 -29.89
N GLU A 171 -29.50 55.13 -29.10
CA GLU A 171 -28.62 55.62 -28.04
C GLU A 171 -28.48 54.58 -26.92
N SER A 172 -29.56 53.88 -26.58
CA SER A 172 -29.54 52.79 -25.60
C SER A 172 -28.68 51.61 -26.08
N GLN A 173 -28.77 51.25 -27.37
CA GLN A 173 -27.94 50.22 -27.97
C GLN A 173 -26.45 50.60 -27.95
N ILE A 174 -26.09 51.82 -28.35
CA ILE A 174 -24.69 52.29 -28.32
C ILE A 174 -24.15 52.22 -26.89
N LYS A 175 -24.90 52.74 -25.92
CA LYS A 175 -24.52 52.70 -24.50
C LYS A 175 -24.36 51.28 -23.97
N ALA A 176 -25.23 50.35 -24.39
CA ALA A 176 -25.11 48.96 -23.99
C ALA A 176 -23.88 48.28 -24.61
N ILE A 177 -23.56 48.57 -25.87
CA ILE A 177 -22.35 48.09 -26.54
C ILE A 177 -21.11 48.60 -25.79
N GLU A 178 -21.00 49.92 -25.56
CA GLU A 178 -19.88 50.51 -24.82
C GLU A 178 -19.73 49.92 -23.42
N LYS A 179 -20.86 49.69 -22.73
CA LYS A 179 -20.88 49.02 -21.42
C LYS A 179 -20.28 47.62 -21.47
N THR A 180 -20.50 46.83 -22.53
CA THR A 180 -19.87 45.50 -22.64
C THR A 180 -18.34 45.58 -22.72
N PHE A 181 -17.81 46.60 -23.41
CA PHE A 181 -16.37 46.85 -23.48
C PHE A 181 -15.79 47.36 -22.15
N GLU A 182 -16.55 48.14 -21.38
CA GLU A 182 -16.16 48.56 -20.03
C GLU A 182 -16.19 47.39 -19.03
N ASP A 183 -17.23 46.56 -19.08
CA ASP A 183 -17.41 45.42 -18.19
C ASP A 183 -16.34 44.35 -18.43
N ASN A 184 -15.89 44.16 -19.68
CA ASN A 184 -14.79 43.23 -20.01
C ASN A 184 -13.45 43.61 -19.36
N LYS A 185 -13.22 44.91 -19.10
CA LYS A 185 -11.98 45.38 -18.45
C LYS A 185 -11.92 45.04 -16.95
N LYS A 186 -13.04 44.65 -16.34
CA LYS A 186 -13.09 44.31 -14.91
C LYS A 186 -12.49 42.91 -14.69
N PRO A 187 -11.69 42.70 -13.63
CA PRO A 187 -11.11 41.40 -13.35
C PRO A 187 -12.18 40.36 -13.04
N ILE A 188 -12.03 39.16 -13.60
CA ILE A 188 -12.92 38.02 -13.36
C ILE A 188 -12.40 37.28 -12.13
N GLU A 189 -13.15 37.25 -11.03
CA GLU A 189 -12.72 36.55 -9.81
C GLU A 189 -13.42 35.20 -9.62
N LYS A 190 -14.66 35.07 -10.09
CA LYS A 190 -15.54 33.94 -9.79
C LYS A 190 -16.32 33.49 -11.01
N HIS A 191 -16.50 32.18 -11.14
CA HIS A 191 -17.42 31.62 -12.12
C HIS A 191 -18.89 31.90 -11.73
N TYR A 192 -19.70 32.35 -12.68
CA TYR A 192 -21.09 32.81 -12.45
C TYR A 192 -21.98 31.81 -11.69
N SER A 193 -21.86 30.50 -11.95
CA SER A 193 -22.59 29.45 -11.22
C SER A 193 -21.80 28.75 -10.12
N LYS A 194 -20.47 28.88 -10.07
CA LYS A 194 -19.61 28.07 -9.21
C LYS A 194 -18.59 28.98 -8.51
N PRO A 195 -18.94 29.54 -7.34
CA PRO A 195 -18.12 30.54 -6.66
C PRO A 195 -16.69 30.10 -6.30
N GLY A 196 -16.42 28.78 -6.25
CA GLY A 196 -15.10 28.22 -5.93
C GLY A 196 -14.16 28.04 -7.13
N VAL A 197 -14.55 28.44 -8.33
CA VAL A 197 -13.71 28.35 -9.53
C VAL A 197 -13.16 29.74 -9.85
N THR A 198 -11.83 29.85 -9.88
CA THR A 198 -11.09 31.05 -10.26
C THR A 198 -10.51 30.89 -11.67
N PRO A 199 -10.43 31.97 -12.48
CA PRO A 199 -9.81 31.88 -13.79
C PRO A 199 -8.29 31.70 -13.67
N VAL A 200 -7.73 30.88 -14.56
CA VAL A 200 -6.29 30.61 -14.65
C VAL A 200 -5.62 31.56 -15.64
N GLU A 201 -6.25 31.74 -16.81
CA GLU A 201 -5.73 32.56 -17.90
C GLU A 201 -6.89 33.33 -18.53
N ILE A 202 -6.62 34.58 -18.95
CA ILE A 202 -7.58 35.44 -19.64
C ILE A 202 -7.00 35.76 -21.02
N MET A 203 -7.65 35.24 -22.06
CA MET A 203 -7.23 35.44 -23.45
C MET A 203 -8.16 36.46 -24.14
N PRO A 204 -7.68 37.67 -24.44
CA PRO A 204 -8.50 38.67 -25.13
C PRO A 204 -8.71 38.27 -26.59
N LEU A 205 -9.95 38.34 -27.05
CA LEU A 205 -10.30 38.05 -28.44
C LEU A 205 -10.18 39.32 -29.28
N TYR A 206 -9.09 39.43 -30.03
CA TYR A 206 -8.91 40.50 -31.02
C TYR A 206 -9.17 39.96 -32.44
N PRO A 207 -9.78 40.75 -33.33
CA PRO A 207 -9.84 40.39 -34.74
C PRO A 207 -8.42 40.25 -35.30
N ASP A 208 -8.16 39.14 -35.99
CA ASP A 208 -6.88 38.87 -36.63
C ASP A 208 -6.82 39.59 -37.98
N PHE A 209 -5.87 40.52 -38.12
CA PHE A 209 -5.67 41.28 -39.36
C PHE A 209 -4.55 40.68 -40.24
N ASP A 210 -3.76 39.75 -39.71
CA ASP A 210 -2.58 39.20 -40.38
C ASP A 210 -2.86 37.85 -41.03
N MET A 211 -3.60 36.97 -40.36
CA MET A 211 -3.94 35.64 -40.90
C MET A 211 -5.19 35.64 -41.79
N TRP A 212 -5.99 36.71 -41.79
CA TRP A 212 -7.24 36.79 -42.57
C TRP A 212 -7.03 36.73 -44.09
N LYS A 213 -5.80 37.02 -44.55
CA LYS A 213 -5.40 36.86 -45.96
C LYS A 213 -5.22 35.40 -46.38
N TYR A 214 -5.02 34.49 -45.43
CA TYR A 214 -4.82 33.07 -45.73
C TYR A 214 -6.16 32.35 -45.74
N PRO A 215 -6.52 31.68 -46.84
CA PRO A 215 -7.69 30.81 -46.86
C PRO A 215 -7.47 29.68 -45.84
N CYS A 216 -8.29 29.62 -44.81
CA CYS A 216 -8.30 28.52 -43.85
C CYS A 216 -9.38 27.51 -44.22
N ALA A 217 -9.03 26.22 -44.15
CA ALA A 217 -10.01 25.13 -44.21
C ALA A 217 -10.22 24.60 -42.80
N GLN A 218 -11.47 24.62 -42.33
CA GLN A 218 -11.84 23.95 -41.07
C GLN A 218 -12.23 22.51 -41.39
N VAL A 219 -11.52 21.56 -40.80
CA VAL A 219 -11.79 20.12 -40.94
C VAL A 219 -12.37 19.64 -39.62
N ILE A 220 -13.63 19.17 -39.66
CA ILE A 220 -14.34 18.65 -38.50
C ILE A 220 -14.57 17.16 -38.73
N PHE A 221 -14.30 16.35 -37.70
CA PHE A 221 -14.62 14.93 -37.71
C PHE A 221 -15.90 14.72 -36.89
N ASP A 222 -16.90 14.04 -37.47
CA ASP A 222 -18.15 13.70 -36.77
C ASP A 222 -17.94 12.64 -35.66
N SER A 223 -16.80 11.94 -35.69
CA SER A 223 -16.43 10.90 -34.74
C SER A 223 -14.96 11.04 -34.35
N ASP A 224 -14.59 10.52 -33.18
CA ASP A 224 -13.21 10.57 -32.68
C ASP A 224 -12.26 9.91 -33.70
N PRO A 225 -11.29 10.67 -34.27
CA PRO A 225 -10.34 10.13 -35.23
C PRO A 225 -9.26 9.24 -34.58
N ALA A 226 -9.30 9.02 -33.25
CA ALA A 226 -8.37 8.15 -32.55
C ALA A 226 -8.55 6.66 -32.91
N PRO A 227 -7.45 5.88 -33.01
CA PRO A 227 -7.54 4.43 -33.18
C PRO A 227 -8.21 3.76 -31.98
N ALA A 228 -9.35 3.09 -32.18
CA ALA A 228 -10.09 2.40 -31.13
C ALA A 228 -9.31 1.25 -30.46
N ASP A 229 -8.31 0.70 -31.15
CA ASP A 229 -7.55 -0.48 -30.68
C ASP A 229 -6.49 -0.15 -29.62
N LYS A 230 -6.22 1.13 -29.33
CA LYS A 230 -5.13 1.57 -28.43
C LYS A 230 -5.66 2.07 -27.08
N ASN A 231 -4.83 1.93 -26.04
CA ASN A 231 -5.09 2.51 -24.72
C ASN A 231 -5.08 4.05 -24.78
N ILE A 232 -5.73 4.74 -23.82
CA ILE A 232 -5.95 6.21 -23.83
C ILE A 232 -4.64 6.98 -24.04
N ALA A 233 -3.55 6.57 -23.38
CA ALA A 233 -2.24 7.19 -23.55
C ALA A 233 -1.67 7.03 -24.98
N GLY A 234 -1.88 5.87 -25.60
CA GLY A 234 -1.44 5.59 -26.97
C GLY A 234 -2.29 6.28 -28.03
N GLN A 235 -3.58 6.53 -27.74
CA GLN A 235 -4.46 7.33 -28.59
C GLN A 235 -3.99 8.80 -28.63
N ILE A 236 -3.71 9.38 -27.46
CA ILE A 236 -3.21 10.76 -27.34
C ILE A 236 -1.87 10.91 -28.06
N GLU A 237 -0.94 9.96 -27.88
CA GLU A 237 0.37 9.97 -28.54
C GLU A 237 0.23 9.91 -30.08
N ALA A 238 -0.65 9.05 -30.59
CA ALA A 238 -0.89 8.93 -32.04
C ALA A 238 -1.52 10.20 -32.63
N MET A 239 -2.51 10.79 -31.96
CA MET A 239 -3.18 12.02 -32.40
C MET A 239 -2.24 13.23 -32.37
N SER A 240 -1.39 13.36 -31.35
CA SER A 240 -0.41 14.45 -31.25
C SER A 240 0.59 14.48 -32.41
N GLN A 241 0.74 13.35 -33.10
CA GLN A 241 1.69 13.13 -34.18
C GLN A 241 1.04 12.96 -35.55
N ALA A 242 -0.29 13.07 -35.62
CA ALA A 242 -1.06 12.98 -36.85
C ALA A 242 -0.82 14.20 -37.73
N MET A 243 -0.89 14.00 -39.05
CA MET A 243 -0.69 15.06 -40.02
C MET A 243 -1.94 15.23 -40.88
N ILE A 244 -2.32 16.49 -41.11
CA ILE A 244 -3.36 16.86 -42.05
C ILE A 244 -2.68 17.32 -43.33
N ARG A 245 -3.01 16.69 -44.46
CA ARG A 245 -2.48 17.07 -45.79
C ARG A 245 -3.61 17.35 -46.75
N GLY A 246 -3.56 18.50 -47.41
CA GLY A 246 -4.39 18.75 -48.58
C GLY A 246 -3.84 17.96 -49.77
N VAL A 247 -4.69 17.17 -50.40
CA VAL A 247 -4.38 16.38 -51.60
C VAL A 247 -5.34 16.84 -52.70
N MET A 248 -4.83 16.92 -53.93
CA MET A 248 -5.64 17.20 -55.12
C MET A 248 -5.64 15.94 -55.97
N ASP A 249 -6.82 15.39 -56.24
CA ASP A 249 -6.96 14.23 -57.11
C ASP A 249 -6.71 14.61 -58.59
N GLU A 250 -6.47 13.62 -59.45
CA GLU A 250 -6.24 13.80 -60.90
C GLU A 250 -7.44 14.46 -61.60
N SER A 251 -8.63 14.35 -61.00
CA SER A 251 -9.88 15.00 -61.44
C SER A 251 -10.01 16.47 -60.98
N GLY A 252 -9.04 16.98 -60.22
CA GLY A 252 -9.02 18.35 -59.72
C GLY A 252 -9.81 18.60 -58.42
N GLU A 253 -10.34 17.55 -57.80
CA GLU A 253 -11.02 17.63 -56.51
C GLU A 253 -10.01 17.72 -55.37
N GLN A 254 -10.15 18.74 -54.52
CA GLN A 254 -9.28 18.94 -53.36
C GLN A 254 -9.93 18.28 -52.15
N PHE A 255 -9.27 17.27 -51.58
CA PHE A 255 -9.69 16.63 -50.34
C PHE A 255 -8.59 16.71 -49.29
N VAL A 256 -8.99 16.56 -48.03
CA VAL A 256 -8.05 16.57 -46.92
C VAL A 256 -7.85 15.15 -46.42
N ALA A 257 -6.61 14.68 -46.44
CA ALA A 257 -6.23 13.40 -45.85
C ALA A 257 -5.76 13.62 -44.40
N TYR A 258 -6.35 12.86 -43.48
CA TYR A 258 -5.89 12.76 -42.10
C TYR A 258 -5.01 11.52 -41.96
N CYS A 259 -3.71 11.71 -41.79
CA CYS A 259 -2.73 10.63 -41.78
C CYS A 259 -2.29 10.32 -40.35
N LEU A 260 -2.53 9.08 -39.91
CA LEU A 260 -2.06 8.58 -38.62
C LEU A 260 -0.68 7.90 -38.79
N PRO A 261 0.28 8.17 -37.88
CA PRO A 261 1.58 7.51 -37.94
C PRO A 261 1.46 6.02 -37.61
N THR A 262 2.16 5.18 -38.40
CA THR A 262 2.31 3.76 -38.08
C THR A 262 3.13 3.56 -36.81
N GLU A 263 2.99 2.41 -36.17
CA GLU A 263 3.73 2.09 -34.94
C GLU A 263 5.25 2.11 -35.13
N GLU A 264 5.72 1.67 -36.30
CA GLU A 264 7.13 1.76 -36.70
C GLU A 264 7.61 3.22 -36.77
N THR A 265 6.79 4.11 -37.33
CA THR A 265 7.10 5.54 -37.45
C THR A 265 7.13 6.24 -36.08
N ILE A 266 6.22 5.86 -35.17
CA ILE A 266 6.22 6.36 -33.79
C ILE A 266 7.51 5.95 -33.07
N GLN A 267 7.93 4.69 -33.22
CA GLN A 267 9.17 4.20 -32.61
C GLN A 267 10.43 4.84 -33.20
N LYS A 268 10.46 5.10 -34.52
CA LYS A 268 11.55 5.86 -35.16
C LYS A 268 11.64 7.28 -34.60
N ARG A 269 10.52 8.02 -34.54
CA ARG A 269 10.50 9.38 -33.96
C ARG A 269 10.90 9.39 -32.49
N ARG A 270 10.48 8.39 -31.71
CA ARG A 270 10.87 8.27 -30.30
C ARG A 270 12.39 8.14 -30.14
N ARG A 271 13.03 7.40 -31.04
CA ARG A 271 14.51 7.29 -31.10
C ARG A 271 15.13 8.61 -31.52
N ASP A 272 14.61 9.27 -32.55
CA ASP A 272 15.15 10.55 -33.04
C ASP A 272 15.10 11.64 -31.96
N ILE A 273 14.01 11.70 -31.18
CA ILE A 273 13.85 12.59 -30.03
C ILE A 273 14.86 12.26 -28.92
N ALA A 274 15.06 10.97 -28.62
CA ALA A 274 16.03 10.53 -27.61
C ALA A 274 17.49 10.81 -28.02
N GLU A 275 17.78 10.72 -29.33
CA GLU A 275 19.10 10.99 -29.91
C GLU A 275 19.34 12.49 -30.22
N GLY A 276 18.33 13.34 -30.05
CA GLY A 276 18.41 14.78 -30.34
C GLY A 276 18.72 15.11 -31.80
N ARG A 277 18.43 14.19 -32.73
CA ARG A 277 18.73 14.37 -34.17
C ARG A 277 17.57 15.06 -34.88
N PRO A 278 17.84 16.08 -35.71
CA PRO A 278 16.80 16.67 -36.56
C PRO A 278 16.34 15.66 -37.62
N TYR A 279 15.04 15.64 -37.88
CA TYR A 279 14.37 14.72 -38.81
C TYR A 279 15.04 14.73 -40.20
N LYS A 280 15.45 13.55 -40.70
CA LYS A 280 15.94 13.37 -42.08
C LYS A 280 14.78 13.06 -43.01
N ASN A 281 14.63 13.83 -44.08
CA ASN A 281 13.57 13.66 -45.08
C ASN A 281 13.70 12.37 -45.93
N ASP A 282 14.84 11.67 -45.88
CA ASP A 282 15.12 10.55 -46.78
C ASP A 282 14.57 9.20 -46.29
N ASP A 283 14.16 9.10 -45.02
CA ASP A 283 13.53 7.88 -44.49
C ASP A 283 12.03 7.92 -44.78
N ALA A 284 11.57 7.05 -45.69
CA ALA A 284 10.15 6.89 -46.00
C ALA A 284 9.37 6.49 -44.74
N THR A 285 8.71 7.45 -44.09
CA THR A 285 7.76 7.20 -43.02
C THR A 285 6.46 6.68 -43.62
N SER A 286 6.10 5.45 -43.27
CA SER A 286 4.81 4.88 -43.64
C SER A 286 3.72 5.57 -42.82
N LEU A 287 2.79 6.23 -43.51
CA LEU A 287 1.57 6.78 -42.94
C LEU A 287 0.43 5.87 -43.38
N LYS A 288 -0.49 5.54 -42.47
CA LYS A 288 -1.76 4.93 -42.85
C LYS A 288 -2.75 6.07 -43.07
N ALA A 289 -3.29 6.13 -44.27
CA ALA A 289 -4.48 6.91 -44.59
C ALA A 289 -5.72 6.17 -44.09
#